data_AF-W4G5K5-F1
#
_entry.id   AF-W4G5K5-F1
#
_cell.length_a   1.000
_cell.length_b   1.000
_cell.length_c   1.000
_cell.angle_alpha   90.00
_cell.angle_beta   90.00
_cell.angle_gamma   90.00
#
_symmetry.space_group_name_H-M   'P 1'
#
loop_
_entity.id
_entity.type
_entity.pdbx_description
1 polymer ?
#
loop_
_entity_poly.entity_id
_entity_poly.type
_entity_poly.pdbx_seq_one_letter_code
_entity_poly.pdbx_strand_id
1 'polypeptide(L)'
;MTMRRPVNPCRIVASIHHYCTMATPSPPPPLPMSSPKSRFEDSLTLEGLREKIEHFADDRDWHKFHTPRNLLLAMTGEVGEVCECFQWRGDDGQDVDGA
;
A
#
# COMPACT_ATOMS: atom_id res chain seq x y z
N MET A 1 17.74 28.61 23.27
CA MET A 1 17.80 27.15 23.05
C MET A 1 16.63 26.74 22.16
N THR A 2 16.85 26.71 20.85
CA THR A 2 15.80 26.42 19.87
C THR A 2 15.91 24.94 19.52
N MET A 3 14.98 24.11 20.01
CA MET A 3 14.87 22.71 19.57
C MET A 3 14.57 22.70 18.07
N ARG A 4 15.57 22.30 17.27
CA ARG A 4 15.36 21.99 15.85
C ARG A 4 14.58 20.69 15.81
N ARG A 5 13.34 20.76 15.31
CA ARG A 5 12.53 19.57 15.03
C ARG A 5 13.28 18.70 14.01
N PRO A 6 13.32 17.37 14.18
CA PRO A 6 13.93 16.49 13.20
C PRO A 6 13.21 16.63 11.86
N VAL A 7 13.99 16.77 10.80
CA VAL A 7 13.50 16.69 9.42
C VAL A 7 13.01 15.26 9.20
N ASN A 8 11.69 15.10 9.24
CA ASN A 8 11.01 13.83 9.00
C ASN A 8 11.03 13.55 7.49
N PRO A 9 11.66 12.45 7.02
CA PRO A 9 11.72 12.10 5.60
C PRO A 9 10.34 11.75 5.00
N CYS A 10 9.32 11.56 5.83
CA CYS A 10 7.94 11.24 5.43
C CYS A 10 7.18 12.38 4.70
N ARG A 11 7.77 13.57 4.47
CA ARG A 11 7.04 14.70 3.84
C ARG A 11 7.06 14.73 2.30
N ILE A 12 7.72 13.80 1.61
CA ILE A 12 7.67 13.74 0.14
C ILE A 12 6.42 12.99 -0.36
N VAL A 13 5.85 12.09 0.45
CA VAL A 13 4.64 11.33 0.07
C VAL A 13 3.33 12.06 0.43
N ALA A 14 3.42 13.21 1.11
CA ALA A 14 2.26 14.03 1.48
C ALA A 14 1.68 14.85 0.30
N SER A 15 2.31 14.83 -0.87
CA SER A 15 1.90 15.70 -1.99
C SER A 15 0.86 15.08 -2.94
N ILE A 16 0.49 13.80 -2.78
CA ILE A 16 -0.57 13.17 -3.61
C ILE A 16 -1.95 13.23 -2.91
N HIS A 17 -2.00 13.55 -1.62
CA HIS A 17 -3.25 13.56 -0.86
C HIS A 17 -4.02 14.91 -0.87
N HIS A 18 -3.56 15.90 -1.65
CA HIS A 18 -4.12 17.26 -1.60
C HIS A 18 -5.00 17.65 -2.81
N TYR A 19 -5.14 16.79 -3.83
CA TYR A 19 -5.85 17.18 -5.06
C TYR A 19 -7.30 16.68 -5.17
N CYS A 20 -7.81 15.93 -4.19
CA CYS A 20 -9.16 15.32 -4.26
C CYS A 20 -10.14 15.94 -3.25
N THR A 21 -10.13 17.27 -3.07
CA THR A 21 -10.95 17.97 -2.05
C THR A 21 -11.88 19.04 -2.65
N MET A 22 -12.38 18.89 -3.89
CA MET A 22 -13.33 19.87 -4.46
C MET A 22 -14.56 19.30 -5.18
N ALA A 23 -15.11 18.16 -4.73
CA ALA A 23 -16.45 17.77 -5.15
C ALA A 23 -17.14 16.87 -4.11
N THR A 24 -17.94 17.44 -3.22
CA THR A 24 -18.91 16.67 -2.42
C THR A 24 -20.33 16.99 -2.89
N PRO A 25 -21.07 16.04 -3.47
CA PRO A 25 -22.51 15.96 -3.25
C PRO A 25 -22.79 15.21 -1.93
N SER A 26 -23.98 15.44 -1.36
CA SER A 26 -24.46 15.04 -0.03
C SER A 26 -24.06 13.64 0.49
N PRO A 27 -23.97 13.43 1.82
CA PRO A 27 -23.66 12.12 2.38
C PRO A 27 -24.75 11.08 2.07
N PRO A 28 -24.40 9.86 1.64
CA PRO A 28 -25.35 8.77 1.45
C PRO A 28 -25.93 8.30 2.80
N PRO A 29 -27.14 7.71 2.82
CA PRO A 29 -27.74 7.16 4.03
C PRO A 29 -26.87 6.04 4.63
N PRO A 30 -26.92 5.82 5.96
CA PRO A 30 -26.10 4.80 6.61
C PRO A 30 -26.48 3.41 6.08
N LEU A 31 -25.54 2.80 5.37
CA LEU A 31 -25.68 1.42 4.88
C LEU A 31 -25.71 0.46 6.08
N PRO A 32 -26.49 -0.64 6.02
CA PRO A 32 -26.48 -1.66 7.06
C PRO A 32 -25.05 -2.20 7.20
N MET A 33 -24.46 -2.00 8.37
CA MET A 33 -23.14 -2.51 8.73
C MET A 33 -23.19 -4.04 8.91
N SER A 34 -23.29 -4.76 7.80
CA SER A 34 -22.88 -6.16 7.75
C SER A 34 -21.40 -6.16 7.41
N SER A 35 -20.55 -6.11 8.43
CA SER A 35 -19.10 -6.27 8.25
C SER A 35 -18.84 -7.59 7.54
N PRO A 36 -18.35 -7.60 6.28
CA PRO A 36 -17.96 -8.84 5.65
C PRO A 36 -16.69 -9.32 6.34
N LYS A 37 -16.73 -10.54 6.87
CA LYS A 37 -15.52 -11.24 7.32
C LYS A 37 -14.55 -11.29 6.15
N SER A 38 -13.36 -10.73 6.33
CA SER A 38 -12.25 -10.75 5.38
C SER A 38 -12.03 -12.16 4.83
N ARG A 39 -12.57 -12.42 3.64
CA ARG A 39 -12.35 -13.64 2.85
C ARG A 39 -11.81 -13.20 1.50
N PHE A 40 -10.93 -14.00 0.92
CA PHE A 40 -10.55 -13.82 -0.48
C PHE A 40 -11.78 -13.79 -1.39
N GLU A 41 -11.75 -12.94 -2.41
CA GLU A 41 -12.83 -12.86 -3.38
C GLU A 41 -12.78 -14.09 -4.30
N ASP A 42 -13.88 -14.85 -4.39
CA ASP A 42 -13.94 -16.10 -5.17
C ASP A 42 -13.76 -15.86 -6.69
N SER A 43 -13.97 -14.63 -7.15
CA SER A 43 -13.86 -14.23 -8.57
C SER A 43 -12.42 -13.94 -9.01
N LEU A 44 -11.50 -13.69 -8.06
CA LEU A 44 -10.13 -13.28 -8.38
C LEU A 44 -9.24 -14.50 -8.63
N THR A 45 -8.89 -14.71 -9.90
CA THR A 45 -7.98 -15.79 -10.31
C THR A 45 -6.56 -15.25 -10.54
N LEU A 46 -5.56 -16.13 -10.47
CA LEU A 46 -4.17 -15.78 -10.79
C LEU A 46 -4.02 -15.33 -12.25
N GLU A 47 -4.75 -15.96 -13.17
CA GLU A 47 -4.76 -15.56 -14.57
C GLU A 47 -5.35 -14.16 -14.75
N GLY A 48 -6.47 -13.87 -14.09
CA GLY A 48 -7.06 -12.53 -14.10
C GLY A 48 -6.16 -11.47 -13.47
N LEU A 49 -5.35 -11.83 -12.47
CA LEU A 49 -4.33 -10.94 -11.92
C LEU A 49 -3.18 -10.71 -12.89
N ARG A 50 -2.70 -11.77 -13.57
CA ARG A 50 -1.65 -11.69 -14.61
C ARG A 50 -2.06 -10.72 -15.72
N GLU A 51 -3.27 -10.86 -16.25
CA GLU A 51 -3.82 -9.99 -17.30
C GLU A 51 -3.90 -8.51 -16.85
N LYS A 52 -4.35 -8.26 -15.61
CA LYS A 52 -4.40 -6.89 -15.05
C LYS A 52 -3.01 -6.26 -14.94
N ILE A 53 -2.01 -7.02 -14.50
CA ILE A 53 -0.62 -6.56 -14.40
C ILE A 53 -0.03 -6.31 -15.79
N GLU A 54 -0.31 -7.20 -16.75
CA GLU A 54 0.13 -7.08 -18.14
C GLU A 54 -0.41 -5.80 -18.78
N HIS A 55 -1.71 -5.55 -18.69
CA HIS A 55 -2.33 -4.32 -19.18
C HIS A 55 -1.75 -3.06 -18.52
N PHE A 56 -1.54 -3.09 -17.19
CA PHE A 56 -0.93 -1.98 -16.47
C PHE A 56 0.50 -1.66 -16.95
N ALA A 57 1.25 -2.70 -17.31
CA ALA A 57 2.61 -2.58 -17.83
C ALA A 57 2.63 -2.10 -19.29
N ASP A 58 1.70 -2.59 -20.12
CA ASP A 58 1.51 -2.17 -21.50
C ASP A 58 1.22 -0.67 -21.60
N ASP A 59 0.26 -0.18 -20.81
CA ASP A 59 -0.15 1.24 -20.76
C ASP A 59 1.02 2.20 -20.48
N ARG A 60 2.12 1.70 -19.91
CA ARG A 60 3.28 2.47 -19.47
C ARG A 60 4.57 2.14 -20.22
N ASP A 61 4.53 1.19 -21.17
CA ASP A 61 5.71 0.66 -21.83
C ASP A 61 6.78 0.18 -20.82
N TRP A 62 6.33 -0.58 -19.81
CA TRP A 62 7.18 -1.04 -18.69
C TRP A 62 7.79 -2.43 -18.89
N HIS A 63 7.41 -3.15 -19.94
CA HIS A 63 7.94 -4.49 -20.24
C HIS A 63 9.46 -4.54 -20.33
N LYS A 64 10.11 -3.47 -20.81
CA LYS A 64 11.58 -3.36 -20.84
C LYS A 64 12.27 -3.48 -19.47
N PHE A 65 11.54 -3.19 -18.39
CA PHE A 65 12.05 -3.31 -17.02
C PHE A 65 11.70 -4.66 -16.38
N HIS A 66 10.77 -5.43 -16.96
CA HIS A 66 10.30 -6.73 -16.46
C HIS A 66 11.25 -7.89 -16.81
N THR A 67 12.56 -7.71 -16.61
CA THR A 67 13.49 -8.83 -16.65
C THR A 67 13.33 -9.70 -15.40
N PRO A 68 13.58 -11.02 -15.45
CA PRO A 68 13.44 -11.90 -14.29
C PRO A 68 14.20 -11.43 -13.05
N ARG A 69 15.40 -10.85 -13.25
CA ARG A 69 16.21 -10.28 -12.17
C ARG A 69 15.54 -9.07 -11.52
N ASN A 70 15.01 -8.15 -12.32
CA ASN A 70 14.40 -6.92 -11.80
C ASN A 70 13.10 -7.23 -11.04
N LEU A 71 12.29 -8.15 -11.56
CA LEU A 71 11.07 -8.60 -10.89
C LEU A 71 11.38 -9.27 -9.55
N LEU A 72 12.42 -10.12 -9.49
CA LEU A 72 12.88 -10.72 -8.24
C LEU A 72 13.30 -9.67 -7.21
N LEU A 73 14.05 -8.65 -7.63
CA LEU A 73 14.50 -7.57 -6.74
C LEU A 73 13.33 -6.71 -6.27
N ALA A 74 12.38 -6.38 -7.15
CA ALA A 74 11.18 -5.63 -6.80
C ALA A 74 10.34 -6.41 -5.76
N MET A 75 10.06 -7.69 -6.01
CA MET A 75 9.36 -8.57 -5.06
C MET A 75 10.08 -8.64 -3.71
N THR A 76 11.41 -8.69 -3.70
CA THR A 76 12.18 -8.68 -2.45
C THR A 76 12.02 -7.36 -1.70
N GLY A 77 11.92 -6.23 -2.41
CA GLY A 77 11.59 -4.92 -1.84
C GLY A 77 10.24 -4.92 -1.12
N GLU A 78 9.19 -5.43 -1.78
CA GLU A 78 7.85 -5.55 -1.19
C GLU A 78 7.84 -6.42 0.08
N VAL A 79 8.63 -7.50 0.10
CA VAL A 79 8.81 -8.32 1.32
C VAL A 79 9.45 -7.50 2.43
N GLY A 80 10.42 -6.64 2.11
CA GLY A 80 11.02 -5.69 3.04
C GLY A 80 9.99 -4.73 3.63
N GLU A 81 9.12 -4.13 2.80
CA GLU A 81 8.04 -3.25 3.25
C GLU A 81 7.05 -3.98 4.18
N VAL A 82 6.74 -5.25 3.87
CA VAL A 82 5.94 -6.09 4.77
C VAL A 82 6.67 -6.28 6.10
N CYS A 83 7.98 -6.58 6.09
CA CYS A 83 8.77 -6.72 7.31
C CYS A 83 8.77 -5.43 8.17
N GLU A 84 8.79 -4.24 7.55
CA GLU A 84 8.72 -2.96 8.27
C GLU A 84 7.44 -2.81 9.11
N CYS A 85 6.33 -3.44 8.71
CA CYS A 85 5.08 -3.46 9.48
C CYS A 85 5.20 -4.23 10.80
N PHE A 86 6.14 -5.18 10.88
CA PHE A 86 6.30 -6.10 12.01
C PHE A 86 7.59 -5.88 12.81
N GLN A 87 8.54 -5.10 12.30
CA GLN A 87 9.88 -4.96 12.88
C GLN A 87 9.90 -4.50 14.37
N TRP A 88 8.86 -3.80 14.83
CA TRP A 88 8.71 -3.32 16.21
C TRP A 88 7.54 -3.95 16.96
N ARG A 89 6.91 -4.99 16.38
CA ARG A 89 5.88 -5.76 17.05
C ARG A 89 6.57 -6.82 17.92
N GLY A 90 6.18 -6.90 19.19
CA GLY A 90 6.49 -8.03 20.05
C GLY A 90 5.76 -9.29 19.60
N ASP A 91 6.17 -10.44 20.13
CA ASP A 91 5.64 -11.76 19.75
C ASP A 91 4.12 -11.91 19.99
N ASP A 92 3.52 -11.05 20.82
CA ASP A 92 2.09 -11.00 21.13
C ASP A 92 1.32 -9.91 20.35
N GLY A 93 1.97 -9.24 19.40
CA GLY A 93 1.37 -8.18 18.59
C GLY A 93 1.30 -6.81 19.28
N GLN A 94 1.92 -6.63 20.44
CA GLN A 94 2.07 -5.33 21.09
C GLN A 94 3.31 -4.60 20.60
N ASP A 95 3.26 -3.27 20.50
CA ASP A 95 4.45 -2.49 20.17
C ASP A 95 5.46 -2.60 21.33
N VAL A 96 6.73 -2.85 21.03
CA VAL A 96 7.78 -3.03 22.06
C VAL A 96 8.21 -1.74 22.77
N ASP A 97 7.59 -0.60 22.43
CA ASP A 97 7.89 0.70 23.00
C ASP A 97 7.14 0.92 24.32
N GLY A 98 7.67 0.31 25.38
CA GLY A 98 7.25 0.47 26.76
C GLY A 98 8.43 0.56 27.74
N ALA A 99 9.54 1.20 27.35
CA ALA A 99 10.69 1.49 28.22
C ALA A 99 11.06 2.98 28.20
#